data_AF-A0A660VFB5-F1
#
_entry.id   AF-A0A660VFB5-F1
#
_cell.length_a   1.000
_cell.length_b   1.000
_cell.length_c   1.000
_cell.angle_alpha   90.00
_cell.angle_beta   90.00
_cell.angle_gamma   90.00
#
_symmetry.space_group_name_H-M   'P 1'
#
loop_
_entity.id
_entity.type
_entity.pdbx_description
1 polymer ?
#
loop_
_entity_poly.entity_id
_entity_poly.type
_entity_poly.pdbx_seq_one_letter_code
_entity_poly.pdbx_strand_id
1 'polypeptide(L)'
;MRVVENYLDPDMAYVLGLIVARGRLLSGSGGNRIVIEFPFKNLEAVGLTRSYNQEQQLYYSLNQIRERVVEIAETDVSVEANAHIARLEIKFLRSSIFWRNVNYLLQGKTSFYNFEVPRAILEAADIDIQKEFVRGVADCAGFIRQSNNYMGGKRRVYVEIANRNWLFYLFNSVICYSRN
;
A
#
# COMPACT_ATOMS: atom_id res chain seq x y z
N MET A 1 -18.54 -12.60 -17.60
CA MET A 1 -18.21 -11.35 -16.87
C MET A 1 -18.62 -11.53 -15.42
N ARG A 2 -17.66 -11.72 -14.51
CA ARG A 2 -17.98 -11.80 -13.07
C ARG A 2 -18.08 -10.36 -12.56
N VAL A 3 -19.04 -10.07 -11.69
CA VAL A 3 -19.34 -8.72 -11.14
C VAL A 3 -18.10 -7.97 -10.60
N VAL A 4 -17.05 -8.71 -10.25
CA VAL A 4 -15.76 -8.20 -9.74
C VAL A 4 -14.97 -7.39 -10.78
N GLU A 5 -15.10 -7.69 -12.08
CA GLU A 5 -14.32 -7.04 -13.15
C GLU A 5 -14.71 -5.56 -13.37
N ASN A 6 -15.92 -5.15 -12.98
CA ASN A 6 -16.39 -3.77 -13.19
C ASN A 6 -15.93 -2.77 -12.12
N TYR A 7 -15.32 -3.23 -11.02
CA TYR A 7 -14.95 -2.37 -9.88
C TYR A 7 -13.46 -2.47 -9.51
N LEU A 8 -12.68 -3.19 -10.31
CA LEU A 8 -11.24 -3.34 -10.14
C LEU A 8 -10.53 -2.69 -11.32
N ASP A 9 -10.16 -1.44 -11.15
CA ASP A 9 -9.27 -0.71 -12.04
C ASP A 9 -7.85 -0.61 -11.42
N PRO A 10 -6.85 -0.12 -12.17
CA PRO A 10 -5.49 0.02 -11.66
C PRO A 10 -5.40 0.90 -10.40
N ASP A 11 -6.25 1.91 -10.26
CA ASP A 11 -6.22 2.83 -9.13
C ASP A 11 -6.79 2.20 -7.85
N MET A 12 -7.89 1.48 -7.95
CA MET A 12 -8.41 0.65 -6.87
C MET A 12 -7.41 -0.43 -6.46
N ALA A 13 -6.70 -1.02 -7.43
CA ALA A 13 -5.67 -2.01 -7.17
C ALA A 13 -4.49 -1.40 -6.37
N TYR A 14 -4.07 -0.19 -6.72
CA TYR A 14 -3.05 0.56 -5.96
C TYR A 14 -3.47 0.77 -4.50
N VAL A 15 -4.68 1.30 -4.26
CA VAL A 15 -5.17 1.54 -2.90
C VAL A 15 -5.35 0.24 -2.12
N LEU A 16 -5.82 -0.81 -2.77
CA LEU A 16 -5.92 -2.15 -2.17
C LEU A 16 -4.54 -2.68 -1.78
N GLY A 17 -3.50 -2.40 -2.56
CA GLY A 17 -2.12 -2.71 -2.21
C GLY A 17 -1.66 -2.02 -0.92
N LEU A 18 -1.93 -0.73 -0.77
CA LEU A 18 -1.65 0.02 0.46
C LEU A 18 -2.35 -0.59 1.68
N ILE A 19 -3.63 -0.95 1.52
CA ILE A 19 -4.45 -1.53 2.59
C ILE A 19 -3.98 -2.93 2.95
N VAL A 20 -3.68 -3.78 1.96
CA VAL A 20 -3.18 -5.15 2.20
C VAL A 20 -1.82 -5.11 2.91
N ALA A 21 -0.97 -4.13 2.59
CA ALA A 21 0.34 -4.00 3.20
C ALA A 21 0.27 -3.68 4.70
N ARG A 22 -0.38 -2.57 5.10
CA ARG A 22 -0.43 -2.11 6.51
C ARG A 22 -1.74 -1.40 6.88
N GLY A 23 -2.82 -1.71 6.18
CA GLY A 23 -4.14 -1.14 6.44
C GLY A 23 -4.88 -1.79 7.62
N ARG A 24 -5.79 -1.01 8.21
CA ARG A 24 -6.83 -1.48 9.13
C ARG A 24 -8.17 -0.83 8.77
N LEU A 25 -9.21 -1.64 8.75
CA LEU A 25 -10.59 -1.19 8.57
C LEU A 25 -11.22 -1.02 9.95
N LEU A 26 -11.70 0.17 10.24
CA LEU A 26 -12.38 0.52 11.48
C LEU A 26 -13.81 0.92 11.14
N SER A 27 -14.78 0.27 11.80
CA SER A 27 -16.20 0.58 11.65
C SER A 27 -16.81 0.73 13.04
N GLY A 28 -17.41 1.89 13.32
CA GLY A 28 -17.97 2.22 14.63
C GLY A 28 -18.99 3.36 14.56
N SER A 29 -19.43 3.86 15.72
CA SER A 29 -20.45 4.92 15.83
C SER A 29 -20.04 6.24 15.17
N GLY A 30 -18.73 6.48 14.97
CA GLY A 30 -18.16 7.66 14.32
C GLY A 30 -17.86 7.49 12.83
N GLY A 31 -18.49 6.54 12.14
CA GLY A 31 -18.31 6.28 10.71
C GLY A 31 -17.28 5.18 10.39
N ASN A 32 -17.15 4.89 9.10
CA ASN A 32 -16.18 3.91 8.59
C ASN A 32 -14.87 4.61 8.26
N ARG A 33 -13.75 3.99 8.60
CA ARG A 33 -12.41 4.56 8.44
C ARG A 33 -11.43 3.49 7.99
N ILE A 34 -10.51 3.87 7.12
CA ILE A 34 -9.37 3.04 6.72
C ILE A 34 -8.12 3.75 7.20
N VAL A 35 -7.31 3.06 8.01
CA VAL A 35 -6.05 3.59 8.53
C VAL A 35 -4.90 2.79 7.94
N ILE A 36 -4.00 3.43 7.22
CA ILE A 36 -2.79 2.82 6.65
C ILE A 36 -1.58 3.38 7.41
N GLU A 37 -0.76 2.50 7.96
CA GLU A 37 0.41 2.88 8.75
C GLU A 37 1.71 2.73 7.94
N PHE A 38 2.51 3.80 7.94
CA PHE A 38 3.81 3.89 7.31
C PHE A 38 4.88 4.04 8.41
N PRO A 39 5.64 2.98 8.75
CA PRO A 39 6.65 3.07 9.78
C PRO A 39 7.88 3.87 9.29
N PHE A 40 8.35 4.84 10.08
CA PHE A 40 9.66 5.45 9.90
C PHE A 40 10.70 4.45 10.41
N LYS A 41 11.38 3.73 9.52
CA LYS A 41 12.62 3.04 9.88
C LYS A 41 13.78 3.94 9.49
N ASN A 42 14.56 4.36 10.50
CA ASN A 42 15.80 5.10 10.33
C ASN A 42 16.68 4.39 9.28
N LEU A 43 16.79 5.01 8.11
CA LEU A 43 17.96 4.87 7.27
C LEU A 43 19.03 5.72 7.94
N GLU A 44 19.73 5.17 8.93
CA GLU A 44 21.01 5.75 9.35
C GLU A 44 21.94 5.69 8.14
N ALA A 45 21.96 6.78 7.37
CA ALA A 45 22.86 6.96 6.26
C ALA A 45 24.21 7.39 6.82
N VAL A 46 24.99 6.43 7.33
CA VAL A 46 26.38 6.70 7.68
C VAL A 46 27.16 6.76 6.37
N GLY A 47 27.46 7.97 5.89
CA GLY A 47 28.43 8.15 4.80
C GLY A 47 28.24 9.31 3.81
N LEU A 48 27.27 10.22 4.00
CA LEU A 48 27.25 11.48 3.25
C LEU A 48 27.09 12.63 4.23
N THR A 49 27.97 13.62 4.12
CA THR A 49 27.96 14.90 4.83
C THR A 49 26.78 15.77 4.38
N ARG A 50 25.57 15.21 4.38
CA ARG A 50 24.28 15.87 4.16
C ARG A 50 23.29 15.16 5.07
N SER A 51 22.99 15.81 6.20
CA SER A 51 21.84 15.49 7.03
C SER A 51 20.59 15.75 6.21
N TYR A 52 20.13 14.76 5.44
CA TYR A 52 18.86 14.87 4.74
C TYR A 52 17.75 14.95 5.80
N ASN A 53 16.90 15.96 5.70
CA ASN A 53 15.71 16.07 6.55
C ASN A 53 14.69 15.01 6.07
N GLN A 54 14.89 13.78 6.53
CA GLN A 54 14.15 12.57 6.12
C GLN A 54 12.64 12.69 6.38
N GLU A 55 12.28 13.45 7.41
CA GLU A 55 10.90 13.78 7.74
C GLU A 55 10.23 14.55 6.59
N GLN A 56 10.91 15.55 6.01
CA GLN A 56 10.39 16.32 4.88
C GLN A 56 10.21 15.46 3.64
N GLN A 57 11.19 14.61 3.29
CA GLN A 57 11.09 13.76 2.10
C GLN A 57 9.96 12.73 2.22
N LEU A 58 9.77 12.14 3.41
CA LEU A 58 8.65 11.22 3.63
C LEU A 58 7.32 11.96 3.63
N TYR A 59 7.25 13.16 4.20
CA TYR A 59 6.04 14.01 4.14
C TYR A 59 5.64 14.34 2.70
N TYR A 60 6.60 14.67 1.83
CA TYR A 60 6.32 14.88 0.40
C TYR A 60 5.82 13.61 -0.29
N SER A 61 6.45 12.46 -0.06
CA SER A 61 5.99 11.18 -0.63
C SER A 61 4.59 10.81 -0.13
N LEU A 62 4.30 11.02 1.16
CA LEU A 62 2.99 10.76 1.75
C LEU A 62 1.92 11.71 1.20
N ASN A 63 2.27 12.96 0.91
CA ASN A 63 1.36 13.89 0.25
C ASN A 63 1.02 13.46 -1.18
N GLN A 64 1.99 12.93 -1.94
CA GLN A 64 1.71 12.37 -3.27
C GLN A 64 0.77 11.16 -3.19
N ILE A 65 1.00 10.26 -2.23
CA ILE A 65 0.10 9.12 -1.97
C ILE A 65 -1.30 9.63 -1.57
N ARG A 66 -1.35 10.62 -0.68
CA ARG A 66 -2.62 11.24 -0.24
C ARG A 66 -3.39 11.82 -1.42
N GLU A 67 -2.76 12.61 -2.28
CA GLU A 67 -3.40 13.22 -3.46
C GLU A 67 -4.04 12.15 -4.34
N ARG A 68 -3.29 11.09 -4.66
CA ARG A 68 -3.81 9.96 -5.44
C ARG A 68 -4.99 9.26 -4.75
N VAL A 69 -4.89 9.02 -3.44
CA VAL A 69 -5.97 8.36 -2.67
C VAL A 69 -7.22 9.25 -2.57
N VAL A 70 -7.07 10.57 -2.45
CA VAL A 70 -8.19 11.53 -2.41
C VAL A 70 -8.98 11.49 -3.71
N GLU A 71 -8.29 11.50 -4.86
CA GLU A 71 -8.92 11.44 -6.18
C GLU A 71 -9.77 10.17 -6.34
N ILE A 72 -9.29 9.03 -5.83
CA ILE A 72 -9.96 7.73 -5.98
C ILE A 72 -11.10 7.55 -4.98
N ALA A 73 -10.88 7.94 -3.72
CA ALA A 73 -11.82 7.69 -2.64
C ALA A 73 -12.94 8.75 -2.57
N GLU A 74 -12.80 9.86 -3.31
CA GLU A 74 -13.72 11.01 -3.35
C GLU A 74 -14.15 11.48 -1.94
N THR A 75 -13.23 11.39 -0.98
CA THR A 75 -13.52 11.62 0.44
C THR A 75 -12.36 12.28 1.15
N ASP A 76 -12.60 12.67 2.40
CA ASP A 76 -11.58 13.27 3.25
C ASP A 76 -10.50 12.24 3.61
N VAL A 77 -9.26 12.58 3.24
CA VAL A 77 -8.04 11.84 3.60
C VAL A 77 -7.15 12.75 4.42
N SER A 78 -6.95 12.38 5.68
CA SER A 78 -6.05 13.06 6.61
C SER A 78 -4.74 12.30 6.75
N VAL A 79 -3.63 13.03 6.82
CA VAL A 79 -2.30 12.46 7.10
C VAL A 79 -1.85 12.96 8.47
N GLU A 80 -1.55 12.04 9.36
CA GLU A 80 -0.99 12.29 10.68
C GLU A 80 0.39 11.67 10.77
N ALA A 81 1.44 12.49 10.89
CA ALA A 81 2.81 12.02 11.06
C ALA A 81 3.30 12.33 12.47
N ASN A 82 3.99 11.37 13.08
CA ASN A 82 4.82 11.59 14.25
C ASN A 82 6.27 11.16 13.94
N ALA A 83 7.17 11.29 14.91
CA ALA A 83 8.61 11.02 14.72
C ALA A 83 8.94 9.57 14.28
N HIS A 84 8.01 8.62 14.40
CA HIS A 84 8.27 7.20 14.19
C HIS A 84 7.26 6.50 13.27
N ILE A 85 6.05 7.04 13.10
CA ILE A 85 4.98 6.47 12.29
C ILE A 85 4.19 7.59 11.62
N ALA A 86 3.93 7.44 10.32
CA ALA A 86 2.95 8.23 9.61
C ALA A 86 1.70 7.40 9.35
N ARG A 87 0.54 8.02 9.43
CA ARG A 87 -0.76 7.41 9.24
C ARG A 87 -1.54 8.17 8.20
N LEU A 88 -2.08 7.44 7.23
CA LEU A 88 -3.06 7.96 6.29
C LEU A 88 -4.42 7.41 6.71
N GLU A 89 -5.33 8.30 7.08
CA GLU A 89 -6.70 7.97 7.49
C GLU A 89 -7.68 8.45 6.41
N ILE A 90 -8.43 7.51 5.85
CA ILE A 90 -9.52 7.76 4.91
C ILE A 90 -10.82 7.67 5.70
N LYS A 91 -11.56 8.77 5.78
CA LYS A 91 -12.83 8.84 6.53
C LYS A 91 -14.00 8.77 5.58
N PHE A 92 -14.97 7.92 5.88
CA PHE A 92 -16.20 7.81 5.10
C PHE A 92 -17.39 8.24 5.96
N LEU A 93 -18.14 9.23 5.47
CA LEU A 93 -19.37 9.73 6.13
C LEU A 93 -20.50 8.69 6.12
N ARG A 94 -20.53 7.80 5.11
CA ARG A 94 -21.52 6.72 4.93
C ARG A 94 -20.87 5.48 4.32
N SER A 95 -21.61 4.38 4.18
CA SER A 95 -21.15 3.16 3.50
C SER A 95 -21.04 3.35 1.98
N SER A 96 -19.99 4.09 1.56
CA SER A 96 -19.66 4.36 0.15
C SER A 96 -19.47 3.07 -0.65
N ILE A 97 -19.61 3.16 -1.98
CA ILE A 97 -19.33 2.05 -2.89
C ILE A 97 -17.88 1.60 -2.71
N PHE A 98 -16.95 2.55 -2.56
CA PHE A 98 -15.54 2.28 -2.23
C PHE A 98 -15.39 1.38 -1.00
N TRP A 99 -16.01 1.76 0.14
CA TRP A 99 -15.94 0.96 1.37
C TRP A 99 -16.51 -0.45 1.18
N ARG A 100 -17.65 -0.57 0.50
CA ARG A 100 -18.29 -1.86 0.23
C ARG A 100 -17.40 -2.76 -0.65
N ASN A 101 -16.77 -2.18 -1.67
CA ASN A 101 -15.87 -2.89 -2.58
C ASN A 101 -14.61 -3.35 -1.85
N VAL A 102 -13.96 -2.49 -1.07
CA VAL A 102 -12.80 -2.87 -0.25
C VAL A 102 -13.18 -3.99 0.72
N ASN A 103 -14.31 -3.86 1.42
CA ASN A 103 -14.75 -4.89 2.37
C ASN A 103 -15.07 -6.23 1.69
N TYR A 104 -15.65 -6.18 0.48
CA TYR A 104 -15.91 -7.37 -0.34
C TYR A 104 -14.62 -8.05 -0.80
N LEU A 105 -13.66 -7.28 -1.33
CA LEU A 105 -12.37 -7.79 -1.82
C LEU A 105 -11.51 -8.35 -0.68
N LEU A 106 -11.60 -7.77 0.52
CA LEU A 106 -10.91 -8.25 1.72
C LEU A 106 -11.70 -9.30 2.50
N GLN A 107 -12.85 -9.74 1.97
CA GLN A 107 -13.69 -10.81 2.56
C GLN A 107 -14.09 -10.54 4.02
N GLY A 108 -14.37 -9.27 4.37
CA GLY A 108 -14.78 -8.88 5.73
C GLY A 108 -13.65 -8.87 6.77
N LYS A 109 -12.40 -9.12 6.37
CA LYS A 109 -11.24 -8.99 7.26
C LYS A 109 -10.99 -7.52 7.56
N THR A 110 -10.41 -7.22 8.72
CA THR A 110 -10.25 -5.83 9.20
C THR A 110 -8.82 -5.37 9.44
N SER A 111 -7.83 -6.26 9.36
CA SER A 111 -6.45 -5.93 9.71
C SER A 111 -5.43 -6.60 8.79
N PHE A 112 -4.37 -5.87 8.44
CA PHE A 112 -3.27 -6.33 7.59
C PHE A 112 -2.61 -7.63 8.05
N TYR A 113 -2.64 -7.94 9.35
CA TYR A 113 -2.17 -9.23 9.84
C TYR A 113 -2.90 -10.43 9.24
N ASN A 114 -4.15 -10.24 8.79
CA ASN A 114 -5.02 -11.28 8.27
C ASN A 114 -5.30 -11.14 6.77
N PHE A 115 -4.93 -10.02 6.16
CA PHE A 115 -5.17 -9.81 4.73
C PHE A 115 -4.36 -10.78 3.89
N GLU A 116 -5.01 -11.26 2.83
CA GLU A 116 -4.41 -12.06 1.77
C GLU A 116 -4.50 -11.26 0.48
N VAL A 117 -3.64 -11.56 -0.50
CA VAL A 117 -3.79 -10.98 -1.83
C VAL A 117 -5.16 -11.37 -2.38
N PRO A 118 -6.04 -10.40 -2.69
CA PRO A 118 -7.38 -10.72 -3.18
C PRO A 118 -7.29 -11.52 -4.47
N ARG A 119 -8.10 -12.58 -4.57
CA ARG A 119 -8.13 -13.46 -5.76
C ARG A 119 -8.43 -12.66 -7.04
N ALA A 120 -9.20 -11.58 -6.93
CA ALA A 120 -9.47 -10.65 -8.01
C ALA A 120 -8.22 -10.02 -8.62
N ILE A 121 -7.17 -9.77 -7.81
CA ILE A 121 -5.87 -9.29 -8.29
C ILE A 121 -5.09 -10.41 -8.98
N LEU A 122 -5.08 -11.61 -8.39
CA LEU A 122 -4.35 -12.76 -8.95
C LEU A 122 -4.93 -13.22 -10.29
N GLU A 123 -6.25 -13.16 -10.43
CA GLU A 123 -7.00 -13.56 -11.63
C GLU A 123 -7.30 -12.38 -12.57
N ALA A 124 -6.78 -11.18 -12.28
CA ALA A 124 -6.96 -10.03 -13.14
C ALA A 124 -6.40 -10.33 -14.53
N ALA A 125 -7.23 -10.13 -15.56
CA ALA A 125 -6.82 -10.31 -16.95
C ALA A 125 -5.81 -9.22 -17.39
N ASP A 126 -5.93 -8.03 -16.82
CA ASP A 126 -5.02 -6.92 -17.07
C ASP A 126 -3.82 -6.96 -16.10
N ILE A 127 -2.61 -7.00 -16.66
CA ILE A 127 -1.36 -6.99 -15.92
C ILE A 127 -1.12 -5.66 -15.20
N ASP A 128 -1.70 -4.55 -15.69
CA ASP A 128 -1.49 -3.24 -15.09
C ASP A 128 -2.18 -3.13 -13.72
N ILE A 129 -3.32 -3.79 -13.53
CA ILE A 129 -3.96 -3.98 -12.21
C ILE A 129 -2.99 -4.67 -11.23
N GLN A 130 -2.33 -5.73 -11.68
CA GLN A 130 -1.37 -6.46 -10.86
C GLN A 130 -0.14 -5.61 -10.51
N LYS A 131 0.38 -4.85 -11.47
CA LYS A 131 1.51 -3.92 -11.26
C LYS A 131 1.16 -2.82 -10.29
N GLU A 132 -0.01 -2.19 -10.42
CA GLU A 132 -0.44 -1.13 -9.51
C GLU A 132 -0.64 -1.65 -8.09
N PHE A 133 -1.21 -2.84 -7.93
CA PHE A 133 -1.29 -3.48 -6.61
C PHE A 133 0.10 -3.66 -5.98
N VAL A 134 1.07 -4.16 -6.75
CA VAL A 134 2.46 -4.30 -6.27
C VAL A 134 3.09 -2.94 -5.95
N ARG A 135 2.81 -1.89 -6.74
CA ARG A 135 3.27 -0.52 -6.47
C ARG A 135 2.73 -0.02 -5.13
N GLY A 136 1.44 -0.19 -4.86
CA GLY A 136 0.83 0.17 -3.57
C GLY A 136 1.47 -0.58 -2.40
N VAL A 137 1.69 -1.89 -2.54
CA VAL A 137 2.39 -2.66 -1.49
C VAL A 137 3.83 -2.16 -1.30
N ALA A 138 4.55 -1.85 -2.38
CA ALA A 138 5.92 -1.36 -2.32
C ALA A 138 6.03 0.04 -1.69
N ASP A 139 5.08 0.94 -1.96
CA ASP A 139 5.07 2.29 -1.38
C ASP A 139 4.83 2.27 0.14
N CYS A 140 4.10 1.28 0.65
CA CYS A 140 3.80 1.15 2.08
C CYS A 140 4.79 0.26 2.84
N ALA A 141 5.25 -0.83 2.23
CA ALA A 141 6.07 -1.85 2.88
C ALA A 141 7.46 -2.04 2.24
N GLY A 142 7.83 -1.23 1.26
CA GLY A 142 9.14 -1.25 0.62
C GLY A 142 10.18 -0.49 1.42
N PHE A 143 11.29 -1.16 1.71
CA PHE A 143 12.43 -0.59 2.43
C PHE A 143 13.67 -0.65 1.55
N ILE A 144 14.29 0.50 1.35
CA ILE A 144 15.64 0.62 0.78
C ILE A 144 16.60 0.71 1.96
N ARG A 145 17.65 -0.12 2.02
CA ARG A 145 18.72 -0.04 3.03
C ARG A 145 20.06 0.25 2.36
N GLN A 146 21.00 0.89 3.06
CA GLN A 146 22.35 1.17 2.50
C GLN A 146 23.11 -0.13 2.16
N SER A 147 22.96 -1.17 2.98
CA SER A 147 23.53 -2.51 2.73
C SER A 147 23.00 -3.18 1.46
N ASN A 148 21.98 -2.58 0.82
CA ASN A 148 21.41 -3.07 -0.43
C ASN A 148 22.03 -2.44 -1.68
N ASN A 149 23.05 -1.59 -1.53
CA ASN A 149 23.85 -1.13 -2.66
C ASN A 149 24.58 -2.32 -3.28
N TYR A 150 24.12 -2.74 -4.45
CA TYR A 150 24.84 -3.67 -5.30
C TYR A 150 25.87 -2.89 -6.13
N MET A 151 27.03 -3.49 -6.39
CA MET A 151 28.04 -2.86 -7.25
C MET A 151 27.42 -2.50 -8.62
N GLY A 152 27.59 -1.25 -9.06
CA GLY A 152 26.98 -0.75 -10.30
C GLY A 152 25.70 0.09 -10.14
N GLY A 153 25.41 0.62 -8.94
CA GLY A 153 24.34 1.62 -8.73
C GLY A 153 22.91 1.06 -8.61
N LYS A 154 22.75 -0.26 -8.64
CA LYS A 154 21.47 -0.94 -8.40
C LYS A 154 21.24 -1.10 -6.90
N ARG A 155 19.99 -0.90 -6.44
CA ARG A 155 19.60 -1.08 -5.02
C ARG A 155 18.59 -2.21 -4.89
N ARG A 156 18.80 -3.11 -3.93
CA ARG A 156 17.77 -4.10 -3.54
C ARG A 156 16.72 -3.41 -2.66
N VAL A 157 15.45 -3.66 -2.94
CA VAL A 157 14.32 -3.20 -2.12
C VAL A 157 13.73 -4.42 -1.43
N TYR A 158 13.62 -4.40 -0.11
CA TYR A 158 12.93 -5.45 0.63
C TYR A 158 11.50 -5.02 0.89
N VAL A 159 10.53 -5.87 0.58
CA VAL A 159 9.13 -5.65 0.91
C VAL A 159 8.81 -6.50 2.14
N GLU A 160 8.47 -5.88 3.27
CA GLU A 160 8.07 -6.62 4.47
C GLU A 160 6.59 -6.96 4.41
N ILE A 161 6.26 -8.25 4.35
CA ILE A 161 4.89 -8.74 4.24
C ILE A 161 4.54 -9.51 5.50
N ALA A 162 3.37 -9.27 6.05
CA ALA A 162 2.89 -10.03 7.21
C ALA A 162 2.84 -11.53 6.86
N ASN A 163 3.41 -12.37 7.73
CA ASN A 163 3.70 -13.79 7.51
C ASN A 163 2.48 -14.65 7.11
N ARG A 164 1.25 -14.19 7.33
CA ARG A 164 0.03 -14.90 6.89
C ARG A 164 -0.25 -14.77 5.38
N ASN A 165 0.37 -13.82 4.67
CA ASN A 165 0.16 -13.60 3.24
C ASN A 165 1.27 -14.24 2.39
N TRP A 166 1.42 -15.56 2.51
CA TRP A 166 2.43 -16.36 1.79
C TRP A 166 2.22 -16.39 0.27
N LEU A 167 0.98 -16.16 -0.21
CA LEU A 167 0.64 -16.09 -1.64
C LEU A 167 1.35 -14.94 -2.37
N PHE A 168 1.69 -13.84 -1.67
CA PHE A 168 2.38 -12.73 -2.29
C PHE A 168 3.80 -13.11 -2.78
N TYR A 169 4.47 -14.07 -2.14
CA TYR A 169 5.79 -14.54 -2.56
C TYR A 169 5.77 -15.21 -3.94
N LEU A 170 4.71 -15.98 -4.23
CA LEU A 170 4.49 -16.62 -5.53
C LEU A 170 4.09 -15.60 -6.61
N PHE A 171 3.33 -14.57 -6.24
CA PHE A 171 2.90 -13.52 -7.16
C PHE A 171 4.04 -12.60 -7.58
N ASN A 172 4.91 -12.19 -6.64
CA ASN A 172 6.01 -11.28 -6.91
C ASN A 172 7.11 -11.92 -7.80
N SER A 173 7.34 -13.22 -7.63
CA SER A 173 8.28 -13.98 -8.47
C SER A 173 7.79 -14.08 -9.93
N VAL A 174 6.49 -14.17 -10.18
CA VAL A 174 5.92 -14.18 -11.54
C VAL A 174 6.03 -12.79 -12.21
N ILE A 175 5.74 -11.71 -11.48
CA ILE A 175 5.80 -10.35 -12.03
C ILE A 175 7.25 -9.88 -12.24
N CYS A 176 8.17 -10.22 -11.34
CA CYS A 176 9.58 -9.85 -11.48
C CYS A 176 10.31 -10.61 -12.62
N TYR A 177 9.85 -11.82 -12.97
CA TYR A 177 10.40 -12.59 -14.10
C TYR A 177 9.67 -12.36 -15.43
N SER A 178 8.50 -11.71 -15.43
CA SER A 178 7.82 -11.29 -16.66
C SER A 178 8.45 -10.01 -17.24
N ARG A 179 9.75 -10.09 -17.55
CA ARG A 179 10.44 -9.19 -18.48
C ARG A 179 11.19 -10.06 -19.48
N ASN A 180 10.52 -10.35 -20.60
CA ASN A 180 11.14 -10.47 -21.92
C ASN A 180 10.52 -9.38 -22.79
#